data_AF-A0A7M5XM15-F1
#
_entry.id   AF-A0A7M5XM15-F1
#
_cell.length_a   1.000
_cell.length_b   1.000
_cell.length_c   1.000
_cell.angle_alpha   90.00
_cell.angle_beta   90.00
_cell.angle_gamma   90.00
#
_symmetry.space_group_name_H-M   'P 1'
#
loop_
_entity.id
_entity.type
_entity.pdbx_description
1 polymer ?
#
loop_
_entity_poly.entity_id
_entity_poly.type
_entity_poly.pdbx_seq_one_letter_code
_entity_poly.pdbx_strand_id
1 'polypeptide(L)'
;MVFADIGETMSGGNFHGEYPAKSLDYLAIGIHELANMSERRIERLINPAYSGLPAFLTKEGGLNSGLMIAHCTAAALVSENKVLTHPASVDSISTSAGQEDHVSMGGFSARKALTVVEHVEYVLAIELLSACQGIQFLRPLKSTEPLEAVYRLVRSVAKNFNHDRYIAPDIEAVRDLLHKNLIWEAVEPYMKKYEEEMHAKKMAGILSRMPDSPTGYSSRPASPKSWCGENGGAPQQKRPKYDAEV
;
A
#
# COMPACT_ATOMS: atom_id res chain seq x y z
N MET A 1 -7.09 12.77 35.80
CA MET A 1 -7.44 13.95 34.98
C MET A 1 -7.91 15.06 35.90
N VAL A 2 -7.66 16.33 35.55
CA VAL A 2 -8.03 17.50 36.35
C VAL A 2 -9.06 18.31 35.56
N PHE A 3 -10.24 18.55 36.13
CA PHE A 3 -11.31 19.34 35.52
C PHE A 3 -11.48 20.64 36.30
N ALA A 4 -10.68 21.63 35.94
CA ALA A 4 -10.55 22.89 36.68
C ALA A 4 -11.87 23.68 36.77
N ASP A 5 -12.70 23.64 35.72
CA ASP A 5 -13.98 24.37 35.66
C ASP A 5 -14.99 23.92 36.72
N ILE A 6 -14.90 22.65 37.14
CA ILE A 6 -15.75 22.07 38.19
C ILE A 6 -14.97 21.82 39.49
N GLY A 7 -13.67 22.13 39.52
CA GLY A 7 -12.81 21.93 40.70
C GLY A 7 -12.55 20.47 41.08
N GLU A 8 -12.68 19.53 40.14
CA GLU A 8 -12.60 18.09 40.41
C GLU A 8 -11.35 17.43 39.84
N THR A 9 -10.92 16.33 40.48
CA THR A 9 -9.94 15.39 39.92
C THR A 9 -10.58 14.02 39.76
N MET A 10 -10.46 13.42 38.57
CA MET A 10 -11.06 12.12 38.25
C MET A 10 -9.97 11.12 37.87
N SER A 11 -10.05 9.93 38.46
CA SER A 11 -9.31 8.74 37.98
C SER A 11 -10.00 8.19 36.72
N GLY A 12 -9.24 7.87 35.68
CA GLY A 12 -9.78 7.38 34.41
C GLY A 12 -8.75 6.60 33.61
N GLY A 13 -9.19 5.94 32.53
CA GLY A 13 -8.38 4.99 31.75
C GLY A 13 -7.86 5.50 30.41
N ASN A 14 -7.82 6.81 30.16
CA ASN A 14 -7.43 7.38 28.85
C ASN A 14 -5.97 7.07 28.44
N PHE A 15 -5.14 6.57 29.35
CA PHE A 15 -3.80 6.07 29.06
C PHE A 15 -3.82 4.72 28.32
N HIS A 16 -4.95 4.01 28.29
CA HIS A 16 -5.05 2.69 27.66
C HIS A 16 -4.92 2.79 26.13
N GLY A 17 -3.78 2.34 25.61
CA GLY A 17 -3.39 2.48 24.20
C GLY A 17 -4.09 1.54 23.20
N GLU A 18 -5.30 1.04 23.49
CA GLU A 18 -5.97 0.04 22.61
C GLU A 18 -6.31 0.63 21.25
N TYR A 19 -6.80 1.87 21.24
CA TYR A 19 -7.17 2.59 20.03
C TYR A 19 -6.00 2.68 19.03
N PRO A 20 -4.85 3.28 19.38
CA PRO A 20 -3.71 3.31 18.47
C PRO A 20 -3.16 1.91 18.17
N ALA A 21 -3.17 0.97 19.11
CA ALA A 21 -2.68 -0.39 18.89
C ALA A 21 -3.45 -1.10 17.75
N LYS A 22 -4.79 -1.08 17.81
CA LYS A 22 -5.66 -1.65 16.77
C LYS A 22 -5.46 -0.94 15.43
N SER A 23 -5.41 0.40 15.42
CA SER A 23 -5.20 1.16 14.18
C SER A 23 -3.89 0.82 13.50
N LEU A 24 -2.80 0.65 14.26
CA LEU A 24 -1.48 0.31 13.72
C LEU A 24 -1.40 -1.13 13.21
N ASP A 25 -2.10 -2.08 13.85
CA ASP A 25 -2.22 -3.44 13.32
C ASP A 25 -2.98 -3.48 11.99
N TYR A 26 -4.08 -2.74 11.87
CA TYR A 26 -4.79 -2.60 10.60
C TYR A 26 -3.97 -1.89 9.52
N LEU A 27 -3.18 -0.87 9.91
CA LEU A 27 -2.28 -0.19 8.99
C LEU A 27 -1.25 -1.16 8.41
N ALA A 28 -0.62 -2.00 9.24
CA ALA A 28 0.34 -3.01 8.79
C ALA A 28 -0.28 -3.97 7.77
N ILE A 29 -1.50 -4.46 8.03
CA ILE A 29 -2.25 -5.34 7.11
C ILE A 29 -2.54 -4.63 5.78
N GLY A 30 -3.08 -3.41 5.83
CA GLY A 30 -3.47 -2.66 4.64
C GLY A 30 -2.28 -2.26 3.76
N ILE A 31 -1.19 -1.79 4.37
CA ILE A 31 0.01 -1.36 3.65
C ILE A 31 0.78 -2.54 3.05
N HIS A 32 0.82 -3.70 3.73
CA HIS A 32 1.46 -4.91 3.22
C HIS A 32 0.98 -5.28 1.80
N GLU A 33 -0.32 -5.16 1.53
CA GLU A 33 -0.90 -5.53 0.23
C GLU A 33 -0.38 -4.68 -0.93
N LEU A 34 0.07 -3.44 -0.68
CA LEU A 34 0.72 -2.62 -1.71
C LEU A 34 2.01 -3.30 -2.20
N ALA A 35 2.84 -3.80 -1.28
CA ALA A 35 4.05 -4.53 -1.61
C ALA A 35 3.74 -5.89 -2.24
N ASN A 36 2.74 -6.60 -1.72
CA ASN A 36 2.31 -7.90 -2.25
C ASN A 36 1.90 -7.80 -3.74
N MET A 37 1.12 -6.78 -4.10
CA MET A 37 0.73 -6.52 -5.49
C MET A 37 1.88 -5.96 -6.33
N SER A 38 2.72 -5.11 -5.77
CA SER A 38 3.90 -4.55 -6.45
C SER A 38 4.88 -5.65 -6.85
N GLU A 39 5.16 -6.60 -5.95
CA GLU A 39 6.07 -7.71 -6.20
C GLU A 39 5.57 -8.63 -7.32
N ARG A 40 4.25 -8.85 -7.45
CA ARG A 40 3.68 -9.54 -8.61
C ARG A 40 3.88 -8.79 -9.93
N ARG A 41 3.91 -7.45 -9.91
CA ARG A 41 4.22 -6.65 -11.12
C ARG A 41 5.71 -6.70 -11.46
N ILE A 42 6.59 -6.76 -10.46
CA ILE A 42 8.03 -7.03 -10.66
C ILE A 42 8.22 -8.37 -11.38
N GLU A 43 7.58 -9.45 -10.90
CA GLU A 43 7.64 -10.77 -11.53
C GLU A 43 7.26 -10.70 -13.02
N ARG A 44 6.15 -10.02 -13.33
CA ARG A 44 5.69 -9.85 -14.72
C ARG A 44 6.69 -9.09 -15.59
N LEU A 45 7.45 -8.14 -15.03
CA LEU A 45 8.45 -7.37 -15.77
C LEU A 45 9.69 -8.21 -16.09
N ILE A 46 10.17 -8.99 -15.12
CA ILE A 46 11.41 -9.77 -15.28
C ILE A 46 11.18 -11.07 -16.05
N ASN A 47 9.96 -11.58 -16.10
CA ASN A 47 9.62 -12.83 -16.74
C ASN A 47 9.40 -12.65 -18.26
N PRO A 48 10.24 -13.24 -19.12
CA PRO A 48 10.15 -13.06 -20.57
C PRO A 48 8.85 -13.66 -21.16
N ALA A 49 8.20 -14.59 -20.47
CA ALA A 49 6.93 -15.17 -20.91
C ALA A 49 5.76 -14.16 -20.85
N TYR A 50 5.87 -13.11 -20.02
CA TYR A 50 4.82 -12.12 -19.82
C TYR A 50 5.19 -10.73 -20.32
N SER A 51 6.46 -10.33 -20.23
CA SER A 51 6.87 -8.95 -20.46
C SER A 51 7.07 -8.57 -21.93
N GLY A 52 7.37 -9.54 -22.80
CA GLY A 52 7.89 -9.25 -24.14
C GLY A 52 9.25 -8.54 -24.12
N LEU A 53 9.94 -8.53 -22.98
CA LEU A 53 11.24 -7.93 -22.76
C LEU A 53 12.30 -9.03 -22.54
N PRO A 54 13.61 -8.70 -22.65
CA PRO A 54 14.68 -9.63 -22.29
C PRO A 54 14.51 -10.14 -20.85
N ALA A 55 14.81 -11.42 -20.64
CA ALA A 55 14.71 -12.04 -19.33
C ALA A 55 15.51 -11.25 -18.28
N PHE A 56 14.91 -11.04 -17.10
CA PHE A 56 15.49 -10.28 -15.99
C PHE A 56 15.92 -8.85 -16.33
N LEU A 57 15.41 -8.29 -17.43
CA LEU A 57 15.68 -6.92 -17.88
C LEU A 57 17.19 -6.65 -18.09
N THR A 58 17.91 -7.63 -18.63
CA THR A 58 19.32 -7.49 -19.01
C THR A 58 19.58 -7.85 -20.47
N LYS A 59 20.63 -7.24 -21.04
CA LYS A 59 21.23 -7.72 -22.29
C LYS A 59 22.12 -8.92 -21.98
N GLU A 60 22.33 -9.78 -22.98
CA GLU A 60 23.23 -10.95 -22.88
C GLU A 60 22.92 -11.84 -21.66
N GLY A 61 21.65 -12.26 -21.57
CA GLY A 61 21.19 -13.20 -20.54
C GLY A 61 22.01 -14.49 -20.57
N GLY A 62 22.38 -14.97 -19.38
CA GLY A 62 23.26 -16.13 -19.18
C GLY A 62 24.64 -15.74 -18.65
N LEU A 63 25.21 -14.63 -19.14
CA LEU A 63 26.39 -14.00 -18.53
C LEU A 63 26.00 -12.97 -17.47
N ASN A 64 24.87 -12.28 -17.70
CA ASN A 64 24.30 -11.32 -16.77
C ASN A 64 22.99 -11.87 -16.19
N SER A 65 22.79 -11.63 -14.89
CA SER A 65 21.58 -11.98 -14.15
C SER A 65 20.59 -10.82 -14.06
N GLY A 66 21.00 -9.60 -14.39
CA GLY A 66 20.09 -8.45 -14.41
C GLY A 66 19.44 -8.18 -13.06
N LEU A 67 18.13 -7.99 -13.09
CA LEU A 67 17.31 -7.69 -11.91
C LEU A 67 16.77 -8.95 -11.19
N MET A 68 17.29 -10.14 -11.51
CA MET A 68 16.85 -11.40 -10.90
C MET A 68 16.92 -11.35 -9.36
N ILE A 69 18.06 -10.96 -8.80
CA ILE A 69 18.25 -10.94 -7.34
C ILE A 69 17.51 -9.77 -6.68
N ALA A 70 17.31 -8.66 -7.39
CA ALA A 70 16.47 -7.57 -6.88
C ALA A 70 15.03 -8.05 -6.67
N HIS A 71 14.49 -8.88 -7.56
CA HIS A 71 13.20 -9.51 -7.35
C HIS A 71 13.19 -10.48 -6.16
N CYS A 72 14.26 -11.27 -5.96
CA CYS A 72 14.38 -12.10 -4.76
C CYS A 72 14.32 -11.28 -3.46
N THR A 73 14.98 -10.12 -3.42
CA THR A 73 14.88 -9.19 -2.29
C THR A 73 13.44 -8.72 -2.07
N ALA A 74 12.74 -8.30 -3.12
CA ALA A 74 11.34 -7.90 -3.02
C ALA A 74 10.45 -9.03 -2.48
N ALA A 75 10.62 -10.25 -2.99
CA ALA A 75 9.88 -11.43 -2.55
C ALA A 75 10.16 -11.78 -1.08
N ALA A 76 11.40 -11.66 -0.62
CA ALA A 76 11.78 -11.88 0.77
C ALA A 76 11.09 -10.88 1.72
N LEU A 77 11.12 -9.58 1.38
CA LEU A 77 10.47 -8.53 2.16
C LEU A 77 8.94 -8.73 2.25
N VAL A 78 8.29 -9.08 1.13
CA VAL A 78 6.87 -9.42 1.12
C VAL A 78 6.58 -10.64 1.99
N SER A 79 7.44 -11.66 1.96
CA SER A 79 7.27 -12.85 2.79
C SER A 79 7.42 -12.55 4.29
N GLU A 80 8.39 -11.71 4.67
CA GLU A 80 8.59 -11.28 6.05
C GLU A 80 7.38 -10.47 6.56
N ASN A 81 6.84 -9.58 5.72
CA ASN A 81 5.66 -8.81 6.08
C ASN A 81 4.45 -9.69 6.46
N LYS A 82 4.29 -10.88 5.86
CA LYS A 82 3.20 -11.80 6.22
C LYS A 82 3.24 -12.19 7.70
N VAL A 83 4.43 -12.34 8.28
CA VAL A 83 4.57 -12.58 9.73
C VAL A 83 4.27 -11.31 10.52
N LEU A 84 4.79 -10.16 10.08
CA LEU A 84 4.59 -8.86 10.75
C LEU A 84 3.14 -8.37 10.73
N THR A 85 2.30 -8.89 9.83
CA THR A 85 0.87 -8.58 9.80
C THR A 85 0.05 -9.29 10.88
N HIS A 86 0.62 -10.23 11.65
CA HIS A 86 -0.07 -10.77 12.82
C HIS A 86 -0.34 -9.63 13.82
N PRO A 87 -1.59 -9.46 14.29
CA PRO A 87 -1.93 -8.33 15.15
C PRO A 87 -1.30 -8.51 16.52
N ALA A 88 -0.54 -7.53 16.99
CA ALA A 88 0.04 -7.60 18.34
C ALA A 88 -0.99 -7.23 19.43
N SER A 89 -1.97 -6.38 19.08
CA SER A 89 -3.04 -5.93 19.98
C SER A 89 -4.07 -7.00 20.35
N VAL A 90 -3.93 -8.25 19.88
CA VAL A 90 -4.79 -9.36 20.32
C VAL A 90 -4.26 -10.03 21.59
N ASP A 91 -3.01 -9.75 21.94
CA ASP A 91 -2.40 -10.24 23.17
C ASP A 91 -2.58 -9.25 24.32
N SER A 92 -2.73 -9.78 25.52
CA SER A 92 -2.78 -9.02 26.77
C SER A 92 -2.29 -9.91 27.91
N ILE A 93 -1.20 -9.49 28.55
CA ILE A 93 -0.60 -10.17 29.69
C ILE A 93 -0.69 -9.24 30.88
N SER A 94 -1.48 -9.64 31.88
CA SER A 94 -1.75 -8.83 33.06
C SER A 94 -0.46 -8.56 33.85
N THR A 95 -0.28 -7.31 34.26
CA THR A 95 0.85 -6.86 35.09
C THR A 95 0.36 -6.34 36.43
N SER A 96 1.31 -6.04 37.33
CA SER A 96 1.01 -5.31 38.57
C SER A 96 -0.03 -6.00 39.48
N ALA A 97 0.10 -7.32 39.63
CA ALA A 97 -0.75 -8.15 40.50
C ALA A 97 -2.27 -7.96 40.28
N GLY A 98 -2.69 -7.70 39.04
CA GLY A 98 -4.10 -7.57 38.66
C GLY A 98 -4.66 -6.15 38.71
N GLN A 99 -3.84 -5.13 38.97
CA GLN A 99 -4.27 -3.74 38.75
C GLN A 99 -4.25 -3.34 37.27
N GLU A 100 -3.31 -3.89 36.50
CA GLU A 100 -3.21 -3.72 35.05
C GLU A 100 -3.58 -5.04 34.40
N ASP A 101 -4.84 -5.43 34.56
CA ASP A 101 -5.35 -6.75 34.14
C ASP A 101 -5.56 -6.87 32.62
N HIS A 102 -5.79 -5.75 31.93
CA HIS A 102 -5.90 -5.66 30.48
C HIS A 102 -4.97 -4.57 29.90
N VAL A 103 -4.20 -4.91 28.88
CA VAL A 103 -3.26 -4.00 28.21
C VAL A 103 -3.30 -4.19 26.69
N SER A 104 -2.79 -3.18 25.96
CA SER A 104 -2.95 -3.12 24.50
C SER A 104 -1.84 -3.73 23.66
N MET A 105 -0.67 -4.00 24.25
CA MET A 105 0.55 -4.40 23.53
C MET A 105 0.93 -3.50 22.34
N GLY A 106 0.43 -2.25 22.31
CA GLY A 106 0.56 -1.33 21.17
C GLY A 106 2.00 -0.90 20.82
N GLY A 107 2.94 -1.10 21.75
CA GLY A 107 4.37 -0.83 21.50
C GLY A 107 4.97 -1.71 20.41
N PHE A 108 4.52 -2.96 20.24
CA PHE A 108 4.95 -3.78 19.12
C PHE A 108 4.13 -3.51 17.85
N SER A 109 2.83 -3.21 17.97
CA SER A 109 1.99 -2.77 16.85
C SER A 109 2.61 -1.58 16.11
N ALA A 110 3.12 -0.57 16.84
CA ALA A 110 3.78 0.59 16.24
C ALA A 110 5.08 0.23 15.51
N ARG A 111 5.97 -0.53 16.16
CA ARG A 111 7.28 -0.88 15.59
C ARG A 111 7.14 -1.73 14.33
N LYS A 112 6.29 -2.75 14.36
CA LYS A 112 6.10 -3.62 13.18
C LYS A 112 5.38 -2.90 12.04
N ALA A 113 4.47 -1.97 12.34
CA ALA A 113 3.84 -1.15 11.29
C ALA A 113 4.87 -0.29 10.56
N LEU A 114 5.82 0.32 11.29
CA LEU A 114 6.92 1.08 10.68
C LEU A 114 7.79 0.19 9.78
N THR A 115 8.21 -0.98 10.27
CA THR A 115 9.01 -1.94 9.48
C THR A 115 8.28 -2.38 8.21
N VAL A 116 6.97 -2.64 8.28
CA VAL A 116 6.17 -3.00 7.09
C VAL A 116 6.16 -1.86 6.07
N VAL A 117 6.02 -0.61 6.51
CA VAL A 117 6.10 0.57 5.61
C VAL A 117 7.48 0.65 4.94
N GLU A 118 8.56 0.50 5.70
CA GLU A 118 9.93 0.49 5.17
C GLU A 118 10.12 -0.61 4.11
N HIS A 119 9.66 -1.83 4.38
CA HIS A 119 9.69 -2.93 3.42
C HIS A 119 8.91 -2.60 2.14
N VAL A 120 7.76 -1.94 2.26
CA VAL A 120 6.95 -1.52 1.11
C VAL A 120 7.66 -0.46 0.26
N GLU A 121 8.34 0.49 0.88
CA GLU A 121 9.16 1.48 0.16
C GLU A 121 10.24 0.81 -0.70
N TYR A 122 10.93 -0.21 -0.15
CA TYR A 122 11.92 -0.98 -0.90
C TYR A 122 11.32 -1.74 -2.09
N VAL A 123 10.18 -2.42 -1.88
CA VAL A 123 9.52 -3.18 -2.96
C VAL A 123 9.08 -2.23 -4.08
N LEU A 124 8.51 -1.08 -3.74
CA LEU A 124 8.14 -0.05 -4.73
C LEU A 124 9.37 0.53 -5.44
N ALA A 125 10.49 0.72 -4.74
CA ALA A 125 11.74 1.18 -5.36
C ALA A 125 12.26 0.18 -6.41
N ILE A 126 12.22 -1.12 -6.08
CA ILE A 126 12.64 -2.20 -7.01
C ILE A 126 11.70 -2.26 -8.21
N GLU A 127 10.39 -2.12 -8.00
CA GLU A 127 9.41 -2.03 -9.09
C GLU A 127 9.71 -0.83 -10.01
N LEU A 128 9.94 0.34 -9.44
CA LEU A 128 10.20 1.56 -10.18
C LEU A 128 11.50 1.46 -11.00
N LEU A 129 12.55 0.89 -10.41
CA LEU A 129 13.82 0.61 -11.09
C LEU A 129 13.62 -0.36 -12.26
N SER A 130 12.86 -1.44 -12.04
CA SER A 130 12.53 -2.45 -13.05
C SER A 130 11.70 -1.86 -14.19
N ALA A 131 10.68 -1.07 -13.88
CA ALA A 131 9.85 -0.40 -14.87
C ALA A 131 10.65 0.59 -15.73
N CYS A 132 11.52 1.39 -15.11
CA CYS A 132 12.39 2.31 -15.85
C CYS A 132 13.38 1.55 -16.74
N GLN A 133 13.87 0.39 -16.30
CA GLN A 133 14.72 -0.46 -17.13
C GLN A 133 13.93 -1.04 -18.31
N GLY A 134 12.67 -1.45 -18.11
CA GLY A 134 11.77 -1.85 -19.20
C GLY A 134 11.56 -0.73 -20.23
N ILE A 135 11.29 0.50 -19.78
CA ILE A 135 11.18 1.67 -20.67
C ILE A 135 12.46 1.86 -21.51
N GLN A 136 13.63 1.60 -20.92
CA GLN A 136 14.91 1.70 -21.64
C GLN A 136 15.03 0.70 -22.79
N PHE A 137 14.50 -0.52 -22.64
CA PHE A 137 14.48 -1.52 -23.73
C PHE A 137 13.50 -1.18 -24.84
N LEU A 138 12.46 -0.39 -24.53
CA LEU A 138 11.45 0.02 -25.50
C LEU A 138 11.82 1.28 -26.28
N ARG A 139 12.97 1.92 -26.00
CA ARG A 139 13.42 3.08 -26.78
C ARG A 139 13.57 2.69 -28.27
N PRO A 140 13.12 3.54 -29.22
CA PRO A 140 12.83 4.97 -29.08
C PRO A 140 11.38 5.33 -28.66
N LEU A 141 10.53 4.37 -28.29
CA LEU A 141 9.18 4.66 -27.79
C LEU A 141 9.23 5.55 -26.53
N LYS A 142 8.20 6.38 -26.36
CA LYS A 142 8.04 7.28 -25.20
C LYS A 142 6.70 7.04 -24.53
N SER A 143 6.69 7.19 -23.20
CA SER A 143 5.48 7.16 -22.39
C SER A 143 4.83 8.54 -22.32
N THR A 144 3.83 8.70 -21.46
CA THR A 144 3.22 10.00 -21.16
C THR A 144 4.21 10.91 -20.43
N GLU A 145 4.02 12.23 -20.54
CA GLU A 145 4.90 13.22 -19.92
C GLU A 145 5.13 13.03 -18.40
N PRO A 146 4.10 12.76 -17.54
CA PRO A 146 4.35 12.51 -16.12
C PRO A 146 5.22 11.26 -15.88
N LEU A 147 5.04 10.20 -16.66
CA LEU A 147 5.86 8.99 -16.52
C LEU A 147 7.28 9.19 -17.05
N GLU A 148 7.46 9.99 -18.10
CA GLU A 148 8.80 10.38 -18.57
C GLU A 148 9.51 11.30 -17.55
N ALA A 149 8.79 12.16 -16.82
CA ALA A 149 9.34 12.95 -15.73
C ALA A 149 9.88 12.04 -14.60
N VAL A 150 9.09 11.06 -14.18
CA VAL A 150 9.52 10.04 -13.20
C VAL A 150 10.72 9.24 -13.73
N TYR A 151 10.68 8.78 -14.98
CA TYR A 151 11.80 8.07 -15.60
C TYR A 151 13.09 8.90 -15.58
N ARG A 152 13.04 10.19 -15.94
CA ARG A 152 14.20 11.10 -15.90
C ARG A 152 14.73 11.26 -14.48
N LEU A 153 13.84 11.41 -13.50
CA LEU A 153 14.22 11.53 -12.09
C LEU A 153 14.93 10.27 -11.59
N VAL A 154 14.39 9.09 -11.84
CA VAL A 154 15.03 7.80 -11.49
C VAL A 154 16.38 7.66 -12.19
N ARG A 155 16.48 8.04 -13.47
CA ARG A 155 17.73 7.97 -14.23
C ARG A 155 18.80 8.96 -13.78
N SER A 156 18.43 10.00 -13.03
CA SER A 156 19.40 10.92 -12.42
C SER A 156 20.18 10.28 -11.28
N VAL A 157 19.62 9.26 -10.62
CA VAL A 157 20.25 8.56 -9.48
C VAL A 157 20.68 7.14 -9.82
N ALA A 158 19.96 6.45 -10.71
CA ALA A 158 20.22 5.06 -11.09
C ALA A 158 20.40 4.93 -12.62
N LYS A 159 21.64 4.67 -13.05
CA LYS A 159 22.01 4.54 -14.47
C LYS A 159 21.37 3.30 -15.10
N ASN A 160 21.30 3.26 -16.43
CA ASN A 160 20.86 2.10 -17.18
C ASN A 160 21.63 0.83 -16.77
N PHE A 161 20.93 -0.29 -16.63
CA PHE A 161 21.52 -1.57 -16.24
C PHE A 161 21.94 -2.34 -17.50
N ASN A 162 23.15 -2.07 -18.01
CA ASN A 162 23.65 -2.69 -19.25
C ASN A 162 24.42 -3.99 -19.01
N HIS A 163 25.10 -4.08 -17.87
CA HIS A 163 25.87 -5.22 -17.39
C HIS A 163 25.66 -5.33 -15.89
N ASP A 164 25.87 -6.52 -15.34
CA ASP A 164 25.76 -6.75 -13.90
C ASP A 164 26.70 -5.85 -13.12
N ARG A 165 26.14 -5.21 -12.08
CA ARG A 165 26.87 -4.40 -11.11
C ARG A 165 26.23 -4.55 -9.74
N TYR A 166 26.91 -4.05 -8.72
CA TYR A 166 26.35 -3.99 -7.38
C TYR A 166 25.10 -3.10 -7.36
N ILE A 167 23.93 -3.72 -7.17
CA ILE A 167 22.63 -3.06 -7.37
C ILE A 167 22.05 -2.42 -6.11
N ALA A 168 22.51 -2.82 -4.92
CA ALA A 168 21.97 -2.29 -3.66
C ALA A 168 22.01 -0.74 -3.59
N PRO A 169 23.07 -0.05 -4.04
CA PRO A 169 23.09 1.41 -4.04
C PRO A 169 22.05 2.04 -4.98
N ASP A 170 21.73 1.39 -6.10
CA ASP A 170 20.68 1.85 -7.00
C ASP A 170 19.30 1.72 -6.33
N ILE A 171 19.06 0.61 -5.63
CA ILE A 171 17.81 0.38 -4.87
C ILE A 171 17.66 1.42 -3.75
N GLU A 172 18.71 1.62 -2.95
CA GLU A 172 18.74 2.63 -1.88
C GLU A 172 18.48 4.03 -2.41
N ALA A 173 19.14 4.42 -3.52
CA ALA A 173 18.96 5.75 -4.11
C ALA A 173 17.53 5.97 -4.62
N VAL A 174 16.89 4.95 -5.20
CA VAL A 174 15.49 5.04 -5.64
C VAL A 174 14.52 5.02 -4.45
N ARG A 175 14.79 4.24 -3.40
CA ARG A 175 14.02 4.28 -2.14
C ARG A 175 14.06 5.68 -1.54
N ASP A 176 15.24 6.31 -1.53
CA ASP A 176 15.42 7.68 -1.06
C ASP A 176 14.56 8.71 -1.82
N LEU A 177 14.38 8.53 -3.14
CA LEU A 177 13.47 9.38 -3.93
C LEU A 177 12.01 9.24 -3.48
N LEU A 178 11.59 8.02 -3.15
CA LEU A 178 10.25 7.75 -2.63
C LEU A 178 10.09 8.34 -1.22
N HIS A 179 11.04 8.06 -0.33
CA HIS A 179 11.01 8.49 1.07
C HIS A 179 11.03 10.03 1.21
N LYS A 180 11.79 10.71 0.34
CA LYS A 180 11.83 12.19 0.28
C LYS A 180 10.66 12.80 -0.50
N ASN A 181 9.67 12.00 -0.90
CA ASN A 181 8.49 12.42 -1.65
C ASN A 181 8.76 13.04 -3.04
N LEU A 182 9.97 12.87 -3.57
CA LEU A 182 10.40 13.51 -4.83
C LEU A 182 9.69 12.93 -6.05
N ILE A 183 9.31 11.64 -6.00
CA ILE A 183 8.50 11.02 -7.06
C ILE A 183 7.11 11.66 -7.15
N TRP A 184 6.48 11.94 -6.00
CA TRP A 184 5.18 12.63 -5.95
C TRP A 184 5.30 14.05 -6.46
N GLU A 185 6.30 14.82 -6.00
CA GLU A 185 6.53 16.20 -6.44
C GLU A 185 6.73 16.29 -7.96
N ALA A 186 7.40 15.30 -8.57
CA ALA A 186 7.59 15.25 -10.01
C ALA A 186 6.28 15.09 -10.80
N VAL A 187 5.27 14.42 -10.24
CA VAL A 187 3.98 14.16 -10.91
C VAL A 187 2.85 15.06 -10.45
N GLU A 188 2.99 15.71 -9.29
CA GLU A 188 1.94 16.51 -8.65
C GLU A 188 1.32 17.58 -9.58
N PRO A 189 2.09 18.36 -10.36
CA PRO A 189 1.52 19.35 -11.28
C PRO A 189 0.62 18.72 -12.35
N TYR A 190 0.96 17.51 -12.81
CA TYR A 190 0.17 16.78 -13.81
C TYR A 190 -1.10 16.18 -13.19
N MET A 191 -1.03 15.74 -11.93
CA MET A 191 -2.19 15.21 -11.20
C MET A 191 -3.20 16.32 -10.90
N LYS A 192 -2.76 17.50 -10.44
CA LYS A 192 -3.63 18.67 -10.22
C LYS A 192 -4.34 19.07 -11.51
N LYS A 193 -3.60 19.15 -12.62
CA LYS A 193 -4.18 19.44 -13.94
C LYS A 193 -5.21 18.39 -14.35
N TYR A 194 -4.92 17.10 -14.14
CA TYR A 194 -5.87 16.02 -14.43
C TYR A 194 -7.16 16.14 -13.61
N GLU A 195 -7.06 16.45 -12.32
CA GLU A 195 -8.22 16.64 -11.43
C GLU A 195 -9.08 17.84 -11.87
N GLU A 196 -8.45 18.97 -12.23
CA GLU A 196 -9.14 20.15 -12.76
C GLU A 196 -9.89 19.83 -14.06
N GLU A 197 -9.24 19.13 -15.00
CA GLU A 197 -9.85 18.72 -16.26
C GLU A 197 -11.02 17.75 -16.06
N MET A 198 -10.88 16.79 -15.14
CA MET A 198 -11.96 15.86 -14.80
C MET A 198 -13.13 16.57 -14.12
N HIS A 199 -12.85 17.53 -13.23
CA HIS A 199 -13.87 18.35 -12.59
C HIS A 199 -14.64 19.19 -13.63
N ALA A 200 -13.93 19.82 -14.57
CA ALA A 200 -14.55 20.60 -15.65
C ALA A 200 -15.44 19.74 -16.56
N LYS A 201 -14.99 18.54 -16.95
CA LYS A 201 -15.79 17.60 -17.76
C LYS A 201 -17.06 17.13 -17.04
N LYS A 202 -16.99 16.97 -15.71
CA LYS A 202 -18.15 16.65 -14.88
C LYS A 202 -19.16 17.81 -14.85
N MET A 203 -18.69 19.05 -14.68
CA MET A 203 -19.56 20.24 -14.70
C MET A 203 -20.20 20.47 -16.06
N ALA A 204 -19.52 20.13 -17.15
CA ALA A 204 -20.04 20.21 -18.52
C ALA A 204 -21.05 19.09 -18.88
N GLY A 205 -21.34 18.15 -17.97
CA GLY A 205 -22.26 17.03 -18.21
C GLY A 205 -21.76 15.98 -19.22
N ILE A 206 -20.52 16.12 -19.69
CA ILE A 206 -19.86 15.21 -20.65
C ILE A 206 -19.51 13.87 -19.99
N LEU A 207 -19.40 13.86 -18.66
CA LEU A 207 -18.91 12.74 -17.88
C LEU A 207 -19.86 12.48 -16.70
N SER A 208 -20.70 11.43 -16.83
CA SER A 208 -21.75 11.11 -15.86
C SER A 208 -21.22 10.54 -14.53
N ARG A 209 -20.03 9.94 -14.56
CA ARG A 209 -19.23 9.48 -13.41
C ARG A 209 -17.76 9.66 -13.75
N MET A 210 -16.94 10.15 -12.81
CA MET A 210 -15.47 10.14 -12.96
C MET A 210 -15.05 8.73 -13.39
N PRO A 211 -14.11 8.55 -14.35
CA PRO A 211 -13.35 7.32 -14.34
C PRO A 211 -12.68 7.28 -12.96
N ASP A 212 -13.11 6.35 -12.11
CA ASP A 212 -12.30 5.94 -10.98
C ASP A 212 -10.89 5.71 -11.53
N SER A 213 -9.87 6.14 -10.78
CA SER A 213 -8.48 6.18 -11.24
C SER A 213 -8.11 4.95 -12.09
N PRO A 214 -7.10 5.02 -13.00
CA PRO A 214 -6.72 3.87 -13.84
C PRO A 214 -6.51 2.56 -13.06
N THR A 215 -6.35 2.63 -11.73
CA THR A 215 -6.14 1.51 -10.82
C THR A 215 -7.07 1.46 -9.57
N GLY A 216 -8.14 2.24 -9.40
CA GLY A 216 -9.00 2.04 -8.23
C GLY A 216 -10.03 3.10 -7.80
N TYR A 217 -11.23 2.56 -7.51
CA TYR A 217 -12.11 2.70 -6.33
C TYR A 217 -12.42 4.07 -5.72
N SER A 218 -13.72 4.36 -5.59
CA SER A 218 -14.27 5.60 -5.04
C SER A 218 -14.05 5.74 -3.53
N SER A 219 -13.56 6.90 -3.09
CA SER A 219 -13.39 7.29 -1.68
C SER A 219 -14.70 7.80 -1.03
N ARG A 220 -15.84 7.15 -1.27
CA ARG A 220 -17.08 7.40 -0.52
C ARG A 220 -17.62 6.11 0.07
N PRO A 221 -17.74 5.97 1.41
CA PRO A 221 -18.68 5.00 1.96
C PRO A 221 -20.06 5.36 1.40
N ALA A 222 -20.73 4.41 0.77
CA ALA A 222 -22.12 4.57 0.40
C ALA A 222 -22.89 4.99 1.66
N SER A 223 -23.61 6.11 1.58
CA SER A 223 -24.49 6.53 2.67
C SER A 223 -25.43 5.38 3.04
N PRO A 224 -25.80 5.17 4.31
CA PRO A 224 -26.62 4.03 4.76
C PRO A 224 -27.98 3.86 4.05
N LYS A 225 -28.42 4.88 3.30
CA LYS A 225 -29.70 4.89 2.57
C LYS A 225 -29.72 4.01 1.31
N SER A 226 -28.59 3.48 0.84
CA SER A 226 -28.60 2.61 -0.36
C SER A 226 -28.91 1.14 -0.07
N TRP A 227 -29.10 0.75 1.19
CA TRP A 227 -29.40 -0.63 1.59
C TRP A 227 -30.90 -0.93 1.73
N CYS A 228 -31.75 0.09 1.82
CA CYS A 228 -33.20 -0.09 1.87
C CYS A 228 -33.82 0.33 0.52
N GLY A 229 -33.80 -0.61 -0.43
CA GLY A 229 -34.65 -0.52 -1.62
C GLY A 229 -36.09 -0.84 -1.25
N GLU A 230 -36.99 0.12 -1.51
CA GLU A 230 -38.43 -0.09 -1.52
C GLU A 230 -38.85 -1.05 -2.65
N ASN A 231 -39.81 -1.91 -2.31
CA ASN A 231 -40.77 -2.65 -3.15
C ASN A 231 -40.32 -3.94 -3.87
N GLY A 232 -40.96 -5.05 -3.46
CA GLY A 232 -41.12 -6.26 -4.25
C GLY A 232 -41.37 -7.49 -3.38
N GLY A 233 -42.64 -7.81 -3.11
CA GLY A 233 -43.04 -8.90 -2.22
C GLY A 233 -42.60 -10.30 -2.66
N ALA A 234 -42.31 -11.15 -1.67
CA ALA A 234 -42.21 -12.61 -1.79
C ALA A 234 -42.57 -13.27 -0.42
N PRO A 235 -43.10 -14.50 -0.41
CA PRO A 235 -44.03 -14.97 0.63
C PRO A 235 -43.34 -15.40 1.93
N GLN A 236 -44.01 -15.14 3.06
CA GLN A 236 -43.62 -15.60 4.39
C GLN A 236 -43.61 -17.13 4.48
N GLN A 237 -42.41 -17.70 4.54
CA GLN A 237 -42.20 -19.09 4.95
C GLN A 237 -42.24 -19.16 6.49
N LYS A 238 -43.29 -19.77 7.03
CA LYS A 238 -43.46 -20.02 8.47
C LYS A 238 -42.33 -20.90 9.00
N ARG A 239 -41.59 -20.45 10.01
CA ARG A 239 -40.69 -21.31 10.80
C ARG A 239 -41.51 -22.12 11.81
N PRO A 240 -41.21 -23.41 12.07
CA PRO A 240 -41.81 -24.13 13.16
C PRO A 240 -41.29 -23.60 14.51
N LYS A 241 -42.20 -23.44 15.47
CA LYS A 241 -41.86 -23.22 16.88
C LYS A 241 -41.36 -24.55 17.44
N TYR A 242 -40.19 -24.54 18.08
CA TYR A 242 -39.80 -25.59 19.01
C TYR A 242 -40.34 -25.18 20.37
N ASP A 243 -41.29 -25.95 20.88
CA ASP A 243 -41.75 -25.86 22.26
C ASP A 243 -40.67 -26.46 23.16
N ALA A 244 -40.24 -25.70 24.16
CA ALA A 244 -39.40 -26.20 25.22
C ALA A 244 -40.30 -26.89 26.25
N GLU A 245 -40.20 -28.21 26.37
CA GLU A 245 -40.74 -28.96 27.49
C GLU A 245 -39.65 -29.87 28.10
N VAL A 246 -39.44 -29.61 29.40
CA VAL A 246 -38.79 -30.39 30.49
C VAL A 246 -37.29 -30.62 30.41
#